data_AF-A0A6P5ZVY6-F1
#
_entry.id   AF-A0A6P5ZVY6-F1
#
_cell.length_a   1.000
_cell.length_b   1.000
_cell.length_c   1.000
_cell.angle_alpha   90.00
_cell.angle_beta   90.00
_cell.angle_gamma   90.00
#
_symmetry.space_group_name_H-M   'P 1'
#
loop_
_entity.id
_entity.type
_entity.pdbx_description
1 polymer ?
#
loop_
_entity_poly.entity_id
_entity_poly.type
_entity_poly.pdbx_seq_one_letter_code
_entity_poly.pdbx_strand_id
1 'polypeptide(L)'
;MVIIWSIKQKGGKTERRSQVVFKQNSQRARIRYSVETRVGRVRVFIYLKALPLFFFSHKAEREQEDNKHSEMEQTFIMIKPDGVQRGLVGEIISRFEKKGFYLKGLKLINVERSFAEKHYADLSAKPFFNGLVEYIISGPVIAMVWQGKNVVITGRKIIGATNPAESAPGTIRGDFAIDIGRNVIHGSDSVESARKEIALWFPECPFNWQSCLHPWIYE
;
A
#
# COMPACT_ATOMS: atom_id res chain seq x y z
N MET A 1 -0.49 -19.06 -35.84
CA MET A 1 0.82 -18.37 -35.70
C MET A 1 1.70 -18.84 -36.84
N VAL A 2 2.23 -17.94 -37.68
CA VAL A 2 3.17 -18.31 -38.76
C VAL A 2 4.51 -17.65 -38.43
N ILE A 3 5.57 -18.43 -38.32
CA ILE A 3 6.93 -17.95 -38.07
C ILE A 3 7.75 -18.16 -39.34
N ILE A 4 8.22 -17.07 -39.95
CA ILE A 4 9.08 -17.11 -41.14
C ILE A 4 10.48 -16.69 -40.70
N TRP A 5 11.48 -17.52 -41.02
CA TRP A 5 12.88 -17.27 -40.72
C TRP A 5 13.63 -16.84 -41.99
N SER A 6 14.52 -15.86 -41.86
CA SER A 6 15.56 -15.59 -42.85
C SER A 6 16.89 -15.40 -42.11
N ILE A 7 17.91 -16.15 -42.52
CA ILE A 7 19.25 -16.13 -41.92
C ILE A 7 20.22 -15.53 -42.94
N LYS A 8 21.05 -14.57 -42.51
CA LYS A 8 22.16 -14.04 -43.31
C LYS A 8 23.42 -14.02 -42.44
N GLN A 9 24.53 -14.56 -42.93
CA GLN A 9 25.82 -14.52 -42.24
C GLN A 9 26.77 -13.53 -42.92
N LYS A 10 27.43 -12.68 -42.12
CA LYS A 10 28.59 -11.87 -42.53
C LYS A 10 29.57 -11.76 -41.36
N GLY A 11 30.81 -12.19 -41.58
CA GLY A 11 31.95 -11.88 -40.71
C GLY A 11 31.81 -12.30 -39.23
N GLY A 12 31.50 -13.56 -38.95
CA GLY A 12 31.48 -14.12 -37.58
C GLY A 12 30.34 -13.63 -36.67
N LYS A 13 29.42 -12.81 -37.20
CA LYS A 13 28.17 -12.43 -36.54
C LYS A 13 26.99 -13.16 -37.20
N THR A 14 26.15 -13.77 -36.37
CA THR A 14 24.87 -14.34 -36.81
C THR A 14 23.77 -13.36 -36.46
N GLU A 15 23.13 -12.75 -37.47
CA GLU A 15 21.92 -11.94 -37.30
C GLU A 15 20.72 -12.80 -37.70
N ARG A 16 19.79 -13.06 -36.76
CA ARG A 16 18.52 -13.70 -37.06
C ARG A 16 17.41 -12.66 -37.05
N ARG A 17 16.70 -12.53 -38.17
CA ARG A 17 15.49 -11.71 -38.28
C ARG A 17 14.28 -12.61 -38.38
N SER A 18 13.33 -12.38 -37.50
CA SER A 18 12.10 -13.16 -37.43
C SER A 18 10.91 -12.23 -37.34
N GLN A 19 9.80 -12.66 -37.91
CA GLN A 19 8.52 -11.95 -37.85
C GLN A 19 7.46 -12.86 -37.26
N VAL A 20 6.75 -12.36 -36.25
CA VAL A 20 5.59 -13.05 -35.68
C VAL A 20 4.34 -12.27 -36.09
N VAL A 21 3.39 -12.98 -36.68
CA VAL A 21 2.11 -12.43 -37.11
C VAL A 21 1.02 -13.01 -36.21
N PHE A 22 0.37 -12.13 -35.44
CA PHE A 22 -0.81 -12.46 -34.66
C PHE A 22 -2.06 -12.11 -35.47
N LYS A 23 -3.05 -13.01 -35.47
CA LYS A 23 -4.32 -12.81 -36.16
C LYS A 23 -5.45 -13.12 -35.18
N GLN A 24 -6.24 -12.12 -34.84
CA GLN A 24 -7.45 -12.25 -34.01
C GLN A 24 -8.49 -11.27 -34.57
N ASN A 25 -9.73 -11.74 -34.79
CA ASN A 25 -10.88 -11.00 -35.33
C ASN A 25 -10.54 -9.94 -36.38
N SER A 26 -10.30 -10.41 -37.61
CA SER A 26 -10.02 -9.61 -38.82
C SER A 26 -8.75 -8.74 -38.79
N GLN A 27 -8.12 -8.56 -37.62
CA GLN A 27 -6.93 -7.72 -37.45
C GLN A 27 -5.63 -8.53 -37.49
N ARG A 28 -4.56 -7.89 -37.99
CA ARG A 28 -3.22 -8.47 -38.10
C ARG A 28 -2.21 -7.53 -37.43
N ALA A 29 -1.63 -7.96 -36.32
CA ALA A 29 -0.46 -7.31 -35.73
C ALA A 29 0.83 -7.99 -36.22
N ARG A 30 1.84 -7.19 -36.60
CA ARG A 30 3.14 -7.69 -37.04
C ARG A 30 4.22 -7.15 -36.10
N ILE A 31 4.86 -8.06 -35.37
CA ILE A 31 6.05 -7.74 -34.57
C ILE A 31 7.27 -8.20 -35.36
N ARG A 32 8.20 -7.27 -35.59
CA ARG A 32 9.53 -7.59 -36.13
C ARG A 32 10.54 -7.47 -35.02
N TYR A 33 11.42 -8.45 -34.91
CA TYR A 33 12.56 -8.39 -34.02
C TYR A 33 13.81 -8.91 -34.71
N SER A 34 14.97 -8.45 -34.27
CA SER A 34 16.26 -9.03 -34.60
C SER A 34 16.97 -9.48 -33.33
N VAL A 35 17.64 -10.62 -33.41
CA VAL A 35 18.50 -11.13 -32.34
C VAL A 35 19.92 -11.15 -32.87
N GLU A 36 20.82 -10.48 -32.15
CA GLU A 36 22.25 -10.54 -32.38
C GLU A 36 22.90 -11.31 -31.23
N THR A 37 23.69 -12.33 -31.58
CA THR A 37 24.45 -13.13 -30.61
C THR A 37 25.94 -12.98 -30.87
N ARG A 38 26.70 -12.72 -29.81
CA ARG A 38 28.16 -12.85 -29.77
C ARG A 38 28.54 -13.66 -28.54
N VAL A 39 29.69 -14.34 -28.54
CA VAL A 39 30.13 -15.21 -27.43
C VAL A 39 29.96 -14.50 -26.09
N GLY A 40 29.09 -15.05 -25.23
CA GLY A 40 28.77 -14.51 -23.89
C GLY A 40 27.76 -13.36 -23.81
N ARG A 41 27.15 -12.91 -24.92
CA ARG A 41 26.18 -11.78 -24.89
C ARG A 41 25.09 -11.90 -25.96
N VAL A 42 23.83 -11.79 -25.55
CA VAL A 42 22.65 -11.76 -26.44
C VAL A 42 22.01 -10.37 -26.37
N ARG A 43 21.70 -9.78 -27.53
CA ARG A 43 20.91 -8.54 -27.64
C ARG A 43 19.70 -8.78 -28.52
N VAL A 44 18.53 -8.34 -28.05
CA VAL A 44 17.24 -8.43 -28.76
C VAL A 44 16.75 -7.02 -29.06
N PHE A 45 16.46 -6.74 -30.32
CA PHE A 45 15.90 -5.47 -30.77
C PHE A 45 14.48 -5.71 -31.27
N ILE A 46 13.50 -5.06 -30.66
CA ILE A 46 12.08 -5.18 -31.02
C ILE A 46 11.64 -3.89 -31.72
N TYR A 47 11.06 -4.03 -32.91
CA TYR A 47 10.57 -2.92 -33.73
C TYR A 47 9.06 -3.05 -33.89
N LEU A 48 8.31 -2.17 -33.21
CA LEU A 48 6.87 -2.03 -33.36
C LEU A 48 6.59 -0.96 -34.43
N LYS A 49 5.99 -1.36 -35.56
CA LYS A 49 5.34 -0.39 -36.44
C LYS A 49 3.96 -0.09 -35.84
N ALA A 50 3.74 1.15 -35.44
CA ALA A 50 2.46 1.62 -34.92
C ALA A 50 1.34 1.34 -35.93
N LEU A 51 0.30 0.63 -35.49
CA LEU A 51 -1.01 0.56 -36.15
C LEU A 51 -1.92 1.65 -35.56
N PRO A 52 -2.93 2.14 -36.30
CA PRO A 52 -3.74 3.28 -35.88
C PRO A 52 -4.50 3.01 -34.58
N LEU A 53 -4.72 4.10 -33.85
CA LEU A 53 -5.39 4.23 -32.58
C LEU A 53 -6.69 3.42 -32.50
N PHE A 54 -6.69 2.31 -31.78
CA PHE A 54 -7.91 1.74 -31.16
C PHE A 54 -7.60 0.94 -29.89
N PHE A 55 -6.32 0.59 -29.66
CA PHE A 55 -5.84 0.02 -28.39
C PHE A 55 -5.57 1.06 -27.28
N PHE A 56 -5.74 2.35 -27.55
CA PHE A 56 -5.42 3.41 -26.60
C PHE A 56 -6.55 3.69 -25.58
N SER A 57 -7.82 3.36 -25.88
CA SER A 57 -8.94 3.67 -24.96
C SER A 57 -8.90 2.82 -23.69
N HIS A 58 -8.83 1.48 -23.83
CA HIS A 58 -8.88 0.57 -22.67
C HIS A 58 -7.65 0.64 -21.76
N LYS A 59 -6.47 1.01 -22.28
CA LYS A 59 -5.27 1.17 -21.47
C LYS A 59 -5.28 2.52 -20.73
N ALA A 60 -5.77 3.58 -21.36
CA ALA A 60 -5.93 4.89 -20.72
C ALA A 60 -7.02 4.88 -19.65
N GLU A 61 -8.14 4.18 -19.88
CA GLU A 61 -9.21 3.99 -18.89
C GLU A 61 -8.73 3.25 -17.64
N ARG A 62 -8.01 2.12 -17.81
CA ARG A 62 -7.40 1.41 -16.67
C ARG A 62 -6.33 2.24 -15.94
N GLU A 63 -5.47 2.95 -16.67
CA GLU A 63 -4.44 3.80 -16.05
C GLU A 63 -5.07 4.99 -15.29
N GLN A 64 -6.21 5.52 -15.75
CA GLN A 64 -6.96 6.56 -15.03
C GLN A 64 -7.72 6.03 -13.81
N GLU A 65 -8.36 4.85 -13.88
CA GLU A 65 -9.01 4.21 -12.74
C GLU A 65 -8.01 3.76 -11.67
N ASP A 66 -6.90 3.15 -12.07
CA ASP A 66 -5.81 2.74 -11.17
C ASP A 66 -5.16 3.96 -10.49
N ASN A 67 -5.00 5.09 -11.21
CA ASN A 67 -4.51 6.33 -10.60
C ASN A 67 -5.52 6.92 -9.60
N LYS A 68 -6.82 6.94 -9.92
CA LYS A 68 -7.86 7.47 -9.02
C LYS A 68 -8.00 6.66 -7.73
N HIS A 69 -7.72 5.35 -7.77
CA HIS A 69 -7.68 4.50 -6.57
C HIS A 69 -6.38 4.65 -5.75
N SER A 70 -5.26 4.98 -6.39
CA SER A 70 -4.01 5.28 -5.69
C SER A 70 -4.09 6.56 -4.84
N GLU A 71 -5.05 7.45 -5.13
CA GLU A 71 -5.24 8.74 -4.45
C GLU A 71 -6.21 8.71 -3.26
N MET A 72 -6.81 7.55 -2.93
CA MET A 72 -7.70 7.52 -1.75
C MET A 72 -6.91 7.77 -0.47
N GLU A 73 -7.53 8.52 0.45
CA GLU A 73 -6.95 8.88 1.73
C GLU A 73 -6.46 7.65 2.50
N GLN A 74 -5.32 7.81 3.17
CA GLN A 74 -4.70 6.79 4.02
C GLN A 74 -4.51 7.35 5.44
N THR A 75 -4.56 6.46 6.43
CA THR A 75 -4.26 6.77 7.82
C THR A 75 -3.32 5.74 8.41
N PHE A 76 -2.49 6.18 9.36
CA PHE A 76 -1.67 5.31 10.17
C PHE A 76 -2.41 4.93 11.44
N ILE A 77 -2.44 3.64 11.75
CA ILE A 77 -3.04 3.07 12.96
C ILE A 77 -1.99 2.19 13.62
N MET A 78 -1.83 2.30 14.94
CA MET A 78 -0.90 1.44 15.69
C MET A 78 -1.59 0.85 16.91
N ILE A 79 -1.61 -0.48 17.00
CA ILE A 79 -1.98 -1.20 18.23
C ILE A 79 -0.78 -1.11 19.17
N LYS A 80 -1.00 -0.52 20.34
CA LYS A 80 0.03 -0.27 21.35
C LYS A 80 0.37 -1.57 22.11
N PRO A 81 1.43 -1.58 22.93
CA PRO A 81 1.89 -2.82 23.58
C PRO A 81 0.83 -3.50 24.44
N ASP A 82 0.01 -2.73 25.15
CA ASP A 82 -1.11 -3.25 25.94
C ASP A 82 -2.18 -3.96 25.07
N GLY A 83 -2.50 -3.44 23.89
CA GLY A 83 -3.43 -4.04 22.94
C GLY A 83 -2.92 -5.38 22.40
N VAL A 84 -1.60 -5.48 22.15
CA VAL A 84 -0.96 -6.74 21.73
C VAL A 84 -0.96 -7.75 22.89
N GLN A 85 -0.49 -7.35 24.07
CA GLN A 85 -0.42 -8.21 25.26
C GLN A 85 -1.79 -8.75 25.70
N ARG A 86 -2.86 -7.99 25.47
CA ARG A 86 -4.23 -8.39 25.80
C ARG A 86 -4.94 -9.19 24.70
N GLY A 87 -4.25 -9.52 23.60
CA GLY A 87 -4.83 -10.33 22.52
C GLY A 87 -5.88 -9.60 21.68
N LEU A 88 -5.87 -8.27 21.63
CA LEU A 88 -6.89 -7.46 20.94
C LEU A 88 -6.61 -7.25 19.44
N VAL A 89 -5.56 -7.87 18.91
CA VAL A 89 -5.08 -7.67 17.53
C VAL A 89 -6.17 -7.97 16.49
N GLY A 90 -6.72 -9.18 16.54
CA GLY A 90 -7.75 -9.60 15.58
C GLY A 90 -9.03 -8.78 15.70
N GLU A 91 -9.44 -8.46 16.93
CA GLU A 91 -10.62 -7.65 17.20
C GLU A 91 -10.47 -6.25 16.60
N ILE A 92 -9.35 -5.57 16.84
CA ILE A 92 -9.09 -4.23 16.30
C ILE A 92 -9.05 -4.24 14.77
N ILE A 93 -8.31 -5.18 14.16
CA ILE A 93 -8.24 -5.29 12.69
C ILE A 93 -9.64 -5.49 12.11
N SER A 94 -10.44 -6.38 12.72
CA SER A 94 -11.79 -6.71 12.26
C SER A 94 -12.71 -5.48 12.23
N ARG A 95 -12.57 -4.53 13.17
CA ARG A 95 -13.37 -3.29 13.17
C ARG A 95 -13.14 -2.44 11.91
N PHE A 96 -11.90 -2.36 11.44
CA PHE A 96 -11.56 -1.60 10.22
C PHE A 96 -11.93 -2.39 8.95
N GLU A 97 -11.71 -3.70 8.92
CA GLU A 97 -12.11 -4.56 7.79
C GLU A 97 -13.63 -4.55 7.57
N LYS A 98 -14.41 -4.76 8.64
CA LYS A 98 -15.88 -4.75 8.58
C LYS A 98 -16.45 -3.40 8.21
N LYS A 99 -15.70 -2.30 8.45
CA LYS A 99 -16.10 -0.97 7.97
C LYS A 99 -15.94 -0.82 6.45
N GLY A 100 -15.11 -1.65 5.82
CA GLY A 100 -14.82 -1.60 4.39
C GLY A 100 -13.51 -0.90 4.04
N PHE A 101 -12.64 -0.61 5.02
CA PHE A 101 -11.33 -0.02 4.74
C PHE A 101 -10.34 -1.08 4.24
N TYR A 102 -9.36 -0.63 3.45
CA TYR A 102 -8.38 -1.53 2.85
C TYR A 102 -7.08 -1.51 3.66
N LEU A 103 -6.62 -2.68 4.09
CA LEU A 103 -5.33 -2.84 4.74
C LEU A 103 -4.22 -2.76 3.69
N LYS A 104 -3.39 -1.73 3.76
CA LYS A 104 -2.31 -1.47 2.79
C LYS A 104 -0.91 -1.70 3.36
N GLY A 105 -0.79 -1.82 4.67
CA GLY A 105 0.46 -2.18 5.32
C GLY A 105 0.18 -2.73 6.71
N LEU A 106 0.97 -3.72 7.12
CA LEU A 106 0.91 -4.33 8.44
C LEU A 106 2.30 -4.84 8.82
N LYS A 107 2.77 -4.51 10.02
CA LYS A 107 3.98 -5.12 10.61
C LYS A 107 3.91 -5.17 12.13
N LEU A 108 4.40 -6.26 12.71
CA LEU A 108 4.67 -6.42 14.14
C LEU A 108 6.13 -6.06 14.41
N ILE A 109 6.39 -5.14 15.34
CA ILE A 109 7.74 -4.63 15.57
C ILE A 109 7.95 -4.20 17.03
N ASN A 110 9.16 -4.39 17.55
CA ASN A 110 9.61 -3.74 18.77
C ASN A 110 10.24 -2.39 18.39
N VAL A 111 9.78 -1.32 19.02
CA VAL A 111 10.18 0.04 18.66
C VAL A 111 11.38 0.47 19.47
N GLU A 112 12.43 0.95 18.79
CA GLU A 112 13.57 1.59 19.45
C GLU A 112 13.18 2.96 20.02
N ARG A 113 13.77 3.34 21.16
CA ARG A 113 13.49 4.65 21.81
C ARG A 113 13.57 5.82 20.83
N SER A 114 14.67 5.91 20.09
CA SER A 114 14.89 7.01 19.15
C SER A 114 13.83 7.08 18.04
N PHE A 115 13.23 5.94 17.68
CA PHE A 115 12.14 5.90 16.71
C PHE A 115 10.81 6.33 17.33
N ALA A 116 10.51 5.90 18.56
CA ALA A 116 9.33 6.35 19.31
C ALA A 116 9.36 7.87 19.56
N GLU A 117 10.53 8.41 19.92
CA GLU A 117 10.73 9.86 20.11
C GLU A 117 10.50 10.65 18.81
N LYS A 118 10.99 10.13 17.68
CA LYS A 118 10.72 10.73 16.35
C LYS A 118 9.23 10.73 16.01
N HIS A 119 8.52 9.63 16.29
CA HIS A 119 7.09 9.53 16.04
C HIS A 119 6.28 10.52 16.90
N TYR A 120 6.67 10.73 18.16
CA TYR A 120 5.99 11.64 19.08
C TYR A 120 6.68 13.02 19.24
N ALA A 121 7.47 13.45 18.26
CA ALA A 121 8.29 14.67 18.37
C ALA A 121 7.47 15.92 18.73
N ASP A 122 6.25 16.03 18.20
CA ASP A 122 5.32 17.14 18.48
C ASP A 122 4.85 17.18 19.95
N LEU A 123 4.99 16.08 20.68
CA LEU A 123 4.64 15.96 22.10
C LEU A 123 5.85 16.09 23.03
N SER A 124 7.06 16.32 22.52
CA SER A 124 8.31 16.35 23.30
C SER A 124 8.31 17.31 24.49
N ALA A 125 7.58 18.43 24.38
CA ALA A 125 7.45 19.41 25.47
C ALA A 125 6.38 19.04 26.51
N LYS A 126 5.62 17.96 26.32
CA LYS A 126 4.54 17.55 27.24
C LYS A 126 5.11 16.76 28.42
N PRO A 127 4.60 16.95 29.65
CA PRO A 127 5.14 16.29 30.84
C PRO A 127 5.02 14.76 30.81
N PHE A 128 4.08 14.22 30.01
CA PHE A 128 3.87 12.79 29.83
C PHE A 128 4.71 12.16 28.71
N PHE A 129 5.53 12.93 27.99
CA PHE A 129 6.28 12.45 26.81
C PHE A 129 7.18 11.26 27.12
N ASN A 130 8.01 11.37 28.16
CA ASN A 130 8.92 10.29 28.54
C ASN A 130 8.15 9.01 28.91
N GLY A 131 7.06 9.14 29.67
CA GLY A 131 6.20 8.01 30.02
C GLY A 131 5.52 7.38 28.80
N LEU A 132 5.14 8.18 27.80
CA LEU A 132 4.61 7.69 26.53
C LEU A 132 5.67 6.92 25.73
N VAL A 133 6.91 7.42 25.68
CA VAL A 133 8.03 6.72 25.01
C VAL A 133 8.33 5.41 25.71
N GLU A 134 8.51 5.39 27.05
CA GLU A 134 8.72 4.15 27.82
C GLU A 134 7.62 3.13 27.56
N TYR A 135 6.38 3.59 27.54
CA TYR A 135 5.24 2.75 27.29
C TYR A 135 5.30 2.11 25.91
N ILE A 136 5.62 2.86 24.86
CA ILE A 136 5.62 2.36 23.48
C ILE A 136 6.78 1.38 23.24
N ILE A 137 7.92 1.57 23.88
CA ILE A 137 9.07 0.66 23.76
C ILE A 137 8.99 -0.55 24.71
N SER A 138 8.02 -0.58 25.62
CA SER A 138 7.88 -1.67 26.61
C SER A 138 7.47 -3.03 26.03
N GLY A 139 7.06 -3.07 24.77
CA GLY A 139 6.66 -4.30 24.11
C GLY A 139 6.38 -4.12 22.62
N PRO A 140 5.94 -5.19 21.94
CA PRO A 140 5.67 -5.13 20.51
C PRO A 140 4.45 -4.26 20.21
N VAL A 141 4.50 -3.58 19.07
CA VAL A 141 3.36 -2.86 18.49
C VAL A 141 3.00 -3.45 17.14
N ILE A 142 1.75 -3.25 16.72
CA ILE A 142 1.32 -3.55 15.35
C ILE A 142 1.04 -2.24 14.64
N ALA A 143 1.91 -1.88 13.71
CA ALA A 143 1.77 -0.73 12.84
C ALA A 143 0.99 -1.13 11.58
N MET A 144 0.00 -0.31 11.20
CA MET A 144 -0.88 -0.56 10.06
C MET A 144 -1.11 0.71 9.25
N VAL A 145 -1.36 0.51 7.95
CA VAL A 145 -1.87 1.56 7.06
C VAL A 145 -3.23 1.13 6.53
N TRP A 146 -4.24 1.97 6.74
CA TRP A 146 -5.59 1.77 6.24
C TRP A 146 -5.94 2.82 5.20
N GLN A 147 -6.62 2.41 4.13
CA GLN A 147 -7.03 3.28 3.03
C GLN A 147 -8.54 3.28 2.84
N GLY A 148 -9.10 4.45 2.53
CA GLY A 148 -10.49 4.62 2.14
C GLY A 148 -10.96 6.07 2.26
N LYS A 149 -12.18 6.36 1.78
CA LYS A 149 -12.78 7.71 1.87
C LYS A 149 -12.89 8.16 3.33
N ASN A 150 -12.32 9.32 3.66
CA ASN A 150 -12.34 9.91 5.01
C ASN A 150 -11.84 8.95 6.12
N VAL A 151 -10.87 8.08 5.80
CA VAL A 151 -10.37 7.05 6.71
C VAL A 151 -9.70 7.63 7.95
N VAL A 152 -9.08 8.82 7.88
CA VAL A 152 -8.47 9.47 9.04
C VAL A 152 -9.54 9.84 10.07
N ILE A 153 -10.51 10.66 9.67
CA ILE A 153 -11.57 11.12 10.60
C ILE A 153 -12.48 9.96 11.03
N THR A 154 -12.76 9.02 10.14
CA THR A 154 -13.62 7.86 10.47
C THR A 154 -12.86 6.86 11.34
N GLY A 155 -11.57 6.64 11.10
CA GLY A 155 -10.71 5.83 11.95
C GLY A 155 -10.67 6.38 13.38
N ARG A 156 -10.57 7.70 13.56
CA ARG A 156 -10.67 8.34 14.88
C ARG A 156 -12.02 8.10 15.55
N LYS A 157 -13.12 8.09 14.80
CA LYS A 157 -14.46 7.74 15.34
C LYS A 157 -14.54 6.27 15.78
N ILE A 158 -13.96 5.34 15.01
CA ILE A 158 -13.88 3.92 15.40
C ILE A 158 -13.04 3.74 16.67
N ILE A 159 -11.93 4.48 16.77
CA ILE A 159 -11.02 4.42 17.92
C ILE A 159 -11.69 4.91 19.21
N GLY A 160 -12.40 6.04 19.16
CA GLY A 160 -12.91 6.73 20.35
C GLY A 160 -11.99 7.85 20.86
N ALA A 161 -12.45 8.56 21.90
CA ALA A 161 -11.73 9.68 22.50
C ALA A 161 -10.36 9.25 23.08
N THR A 162 -9.40 10.17 23.24
CA THR A 162 -8.07 9.84 23.80
C THR A 162 -8.17 9.32 25.23
N ASN A 163 -9.04 9.95 26.02
CA ASN A 163 -9.44 9.49 27.34
C ASN A 163 -10.54 8.41 27.18
N PRO A 164 -10.30 7.15 27.57
CA PRO A 164 -11.31 6.09 27.44
C PRO A 164 -12.61 6.39 28.18
N ALA A 165 -12.55 7.13 29.30
CA ALA A 165 -13.75 7.54 30.05
C ALA A 165 -14.71 8.44 29.24
N GLU A 166 -14.21 9.09 28.18
CA GLU A 166 -15.00 9.93 27.26
C GLU A 166 -15.37 9.18 25.96
N SER A 167 -14.98 7.91 25.84
CA SER A 167 -15.25 7.10 24.66
C SER A 167 -16.62 6.43 24.75
N ALA A 168 -17.40 6.53 23.67
CA ALA A 168 -18.70 5.86 23.62
C ALA A 168 -18.54 4.33 23.53
N PRO A 169 -19.48 3.54 24.11
CA PRO A 169 -19.57 2.12 23.85
C PRO A 169 -19.64 1.80 22.35
N GLY A 170 -18.98 0.73 21.91
CA GLY A 170 -18.82 0.34 20.52
C GLY A 170 -17.58 0.94 19.83
N THR A 171 -16.90 1.91 20.45
CA THR A 171 -15.56 2.34 20.02
C THR A 171 -14.49 1.45 20.63
N ILE A 172 -13.32 1.36 20.00
CA ILE A 172 -12.23 0.50 20.49
C ILE A 172 -11.84 0.85 21.93
N ARG A 173 -11.72 2.14 22.25
CA ARG A 173 -11.37 2.57 23.60
C ARG A 173 -12.53 2.45 24.59
N GLY A 174 -13.77 2.69 24.14
CA GLY A 174 -14.94 2.49 25.00
C GLY A 174 -15.15 1.02 25.37
N ASP A 175 -14.83 0.10 24.46
CA ASP A 175 -14.99 -1.34 24.70
C ASP A 175 -13.80 -1.95 25.46
N PHE A 176 -12.58 -1.42 25.24
CA PHE A 176 -11.36 -2.11 25.66
C PHE A 176 -10.38 -1.28 26.49
N ALA A 177 -10.63 -0.02 26.81
CA ALA A 177 -9.69 0.77 27.62
C ALA A 177 -10.38 1.43 28.82
N ILE A 178 -9.60 1.66 29.87
CA ILE A 178 -10.05 2.32 31.11
C ILE A 178 -9.19 3.57 31.33
N ASP A 179 -7.86 3.40 31.39
CA ASP A 179 -6.92 4.49 31.66
C ASP A 179 -6.36 5.14 30.38
N ILE A 180 -6.15 6.47 30.43
CA ILE A 180 -5.57 7.24 29.32
C ILE A 180 -4.15 6.76 28.94
N GLY A 181 -3.36 6.30 29.91
CA GLY A 181 -2.01 5.77 29.70
C GLY A 181 -1.97 4.35 29.13
N ARG A 182 -3.12 3.67 29.05
CA ARG A 182 -3.30 2.29 28.55
C ARG A 182 -4.53 2.24 27.63
N ASN A 183 -4.49 3.09 26.61
CA ASN A 183 -5.61 3.33 25.70
C ASN A 183 -5.53 2.53 24.38
N VAL A 184 -4.82 1.40 24.39
CA VAL A 184 -4.78 0.31 23.38
C VAL A 184 -4.33 0.61 21.96
N ILE A 185 -4.59 1.81 21.43
CA ILE A 185 -4.45 2.11 20.01
C ILE A 185 -4.10 3.58 19.78
N HIS A 186 -3.34 3.85 18.72
CA HIS A 186 -3.06 5.16 18.15
C HIS A 186 -3.68 5.26 16.75
N GLY A 187 -4.08 6.46 16.36
CA GLY A 187 -4.46 6.77 14.98
C GLY A 187 -4.22 8.24 14.66
N SER A 188 -3.74 8.50 13.45
CA SER A 188 -3.42 9.86 12.97
C SER A 188 -4.61 10.81 13.19
N ASP A 189 -4.33 12.04 13.61
CA ASP A 189 -5.37 13.05 13.90
C ASP A 189 -5.75 13.90 12.68
N SER A 190 -4.90 13.93 11.66
CA SER A 190 -5.09 14.67 10.42
C SER A 190 -4.46 13.93 9.23
N VAL A 191 -4.87 14.30 8.02
CA VAL A 191 -4.28 13.77 6.78
C VAL A 191 -2.79 14.07 6.69
N GLU A 192 -2.37 15.23 7.18
CA GLU A 192 -0.96 15.63 7.19
C GLU A 192 -0.14 14.78 8.17
N SER A 193 -0.64 14.59 9.39
CA SER A 193 -0.03 13.68 10.36
C SER A 193 0.04 12.26 9.82
N ALA A 194 -1.03 11.78 9.17
CA ALA A 194 -1.06 10.46 8.57
C ALA A 194 0.04 10.27 7.52
N ARG A 195 0.25 11.24 6.63
CA ARG A 195 1.32 11.17 5.61
C ARG A 195 2.71 11.08 6.26
N LYS A 196 2.98 11.92 7.27
CA LYS A 196 4.26 11.91 8.01
C LYS A 196 4.49 10.59 8.74
N GLU A 197 3.46 10.09 9.42
CA GLU A 197 3.51 8.82 10.14
C GLU A 197 3.69 7.65 9.17
N ILE A 198 2.93 7.57 8.08
CA ILE A 198 3.08 6.52 7.06
C ILE A 198 4.48 6.55 6.46
N ALA A 199 5.01 7.71 6.09
CA ALA A 199 6.36 7.83 5.55
C ALA A 199 7.45 7.39 6.54
N LEU A 200 7.26 7.67 7.84
CA LEU A 200 8.18 7.25 8.90
C LEU A 200 8.14 5.72 9.12
N TRP A 201 6.94 5.13 9.12
CA TRP A 201 6.74 3.72 9.47
C TRP A 201 6.85 2.76 8.27
N PHE A 202 6.54 3.22 7.06
CA PHE A 202 6.47 2.42 5.82
C PHE A 202 7.18 3.16 4.66
N PRO A 203 8.51 3.30 4.68
CA PRO A 203 9.27 4.05 3.68
C PRO A 203 9.22 3.42 2.28
N GLU A 204 8.97 2.11 2.17
CA GLU A 204 8.83 1.40 0.89
C GLU A 204 7.44 1.55 0.26
N CYS A 205 6.60 2.42 0.82
CA CYS A 205 5.18 2.63 0.51
C CYS A 205 4.26 1.44 0.84
N PRO A 206 2.96 1.71 1.10
CA PRO A 206 1.97 0.65 1.30
C PRO A 206 1.72 -0.14 0.01
N PHE A 207 1.32 -1.40 0.14
CA PHE A 207 0.99 -2.28 -0.99
C PHE A 207 -0.17 -1.71 -1.83
N ASN A 208 0.00 -1.73 -3.16
CA ASN A 208 -1.06 -1.38 -4.09
C ASN A 208 -1.85 -2.63 -4.50
N TRP A 209 -3.12 -2.69 -4.11
CA TRP A 209 -4.07 -3.73 -4.48
C TRP A 209 -5.49 -3.16 -4.40
N GLN A 210 -6.44 -3.77 -5.12
CA GLN A 210 -7.84 -3.33 -5.15
C GLN A 210 -8.75 -4.42 -4.60
N SER A 211 -9.69 -4.04 -3.73
CA SER A 211 -10.67 -4.96 -3.18
C SER A 211 -11.73 -5.34 -4.21
N CYS A 212 -12.07 -6.62 -4.30
CA CYS A 212 -13.22 -7.09 -5.07
C CYS A 212 -14.56 -6.57 -4.52
N LEU A 213 -14.57 -6.09 -3.26
CA LEU A 213 -15.74 -5.47 -2.64
C LEU A 213 -15.88 -3.98 -2.97
N HIS A 214 -14.92 -3.37 -3.69
CA HIS A 214 -14.94 -1.93 -3.95
C HIS A 214 -16.27 -1.41 -4.54
N PRO A 215 -16.86 -2.05 -5.57
CA PRO A 215 -18.12 -1.59 -6.16
C PRO A 215 -19.34 -1.69 -5.23
N TRP A 216 -19.20 -2.39 -4.09
CA TRP A 216 -20.26 -2.57 -3.10
C TRP A 216 -20.09 -1.66 -1.88
N ILE A 217 -18.92 -1.01 -1.75
CA ILE A 217 -18.58 -0.11 -0.65
C ILE A 217 -18.65 1.36 -1.10
N TYR A 218 -18.28 1.63 -2.35
CA TYR A 218 -18.21 2.97 -2.92
C TYR A 218 -19.08 3.08 -4.18
N GLU A 219 -19.74 4.23 -4.34
CA GLU A 219 -20.54 4.62 -5.51
C GLU A 219 -19.70 5.31 -6.61
#